data_AF-A0AAR2JLU2-F1
#
_entry.id   AF-A0AAR2JLU2-F1
#
_cell.length_a   1.000
_cell.length_b   1.000
_cell.length_c   1.000
_cell.angle_alpha   90.00
_cell.angle_beta   90.00
_cell.angle_gamma   90.00
#
_symmetry.space_group_name_H-M   'P 1'
#
loop_
_entity.id
_entity.type
_entity.pdbx_description
1 polymer ?
#
loop_
_entity_poly.entity_id
_entity_poly.type
_entity_poly.pdbx_seq_one_letter_code
_entity_poly.pdbx_strand_id
1 'polypeptide(L)' 'TNTPLLEVPCSIRVVAAEAWMVVRARDIKHFERVLEFLDVIHTLLPHLVTSIKHMKIIFGLKTLRSAYLMTA' A
#
# COMPACT_ATOMS: atom_id res chain seq x y z
N THR A 1 15.16 -5.15 -20.23
CA THR A 1 13.75 -5.56 -20.47
C THR A 1 13.01 -5.64 -19.14
N ASN A 2 12.58 -4.51 -18.56
CA ASN A 2 11.78 -4.51 -17.32
C ASN A 2 11.05 -3.16 -17.17
N THR A 3 9.84 -3.08 -17.72
CA THR A 3 8.88 -2.01 -17.43
C THR A 3 7.56 -2.71 -17.07
N PRO A 4 7.36 -3.12 -15.81
CA PRO A 4 6.26 -4.03 -15.46
C PRO A 4 4.91 -3.32 -15.31
N LEU A 5 4.79 -2.05 -15.72
CA LEU A 5 3.60 -1.25 -15.43
C LEU A 5 2.78 -0.90 -16.67
N LEU A 6 3.17 -1.34 -17.88
CA LEU A 6 2.54 -0.87 -19.12
C LEU A 6 1.32 -1.68 -19.63
N GLU A 7 0.94 -2.79 -18.97
CA GLU A 7 -0.37 -3.47 -19.15
C GLU A 7 -1.42 -2.94 -18.13
N VAL A 8 -1.51 -1.61 -18.11
CA VAL A 8 -1.65 -0.74 -16.92
C VAL A 8 -2.91 -0.87 -16.05
N PRO A 9 -4.15 -0.94 -16.56
CA PRO A 9 -5.32 -0.72 -15.70
C PRO A 9 -5.74 -1.95 -14.90
N CYS A 10 -5.70 -3.14 -15.52
CA CYS A 10 -6.09 -4.38 -14.87
C CYS A 10 -5.08 -4.78 -13.78
N SER A 11 -3.78 -4.61 -14.04
CA SER A 11 -2.74 -4.93 -13.07
C SER A 11 -2.86 -4.08 -11.80
N ILE A 12 -3.06 -2.76 -11.93
CA ILE A 12 -3.23 -1.86 -10.76
C ILE A 12 -4.48 -2.26 -9.95
N ARG A 13 -5.58 -2.62 -10.60
CA ARG A 13 -6.81 -3.05 -9.90
C ARG A 13 -6.60 -4.37 -9.14
N VAL A 14 -5.86 -5.31 -9.71
CA VAL A 14 -5.52 -6.58 -9.05
C VAL A 14 -4.67 -6.33 -7.81
N VAL A 15 -3.60 -5.55 -7.94
CA VAL A 15 -2.73 -5.21 -6.80
C VAL A 15 -3.48 -4.40 -5.73
N ALA A 16 -4.35 -3.47 -6.13
CA ALA A 16 -5.21 -2.75 -5.20
C ALA A 16 -6.19 -3.66 -4.46
N ALA A 17 -6.77 -4.65 -5.15
CA ALA A 17 -7.65 -5.64 -4.53
C ALA A 17 -6.90 -6.54 -3.54
N GLU A 18 -5.69 -6.97 -3.88
CA GLU A 18 -4.80 -7.70 -2.97
C GLU A 18 -4.48 -6.87 -1.72
N ALA A 19 -4.05 -5.62 -1.91
CA ALA A 19 -3.76 -4.70 -0.81
C ALA A 19 -4.98 -4.48 0.09
N TRP A 20 -6.17 -4.32 -0.50
CA TRP A 20 -7.42 -4.21 0.25
C TRP A 20 -7.72 -5.46 1.08
N MET A 21 -7.51 -6.66 0.52
CA MET A 21 -7.71 -7.92 1.24
C MET A 21 -6.78 -8.05 2.44
N VAL A 22 -5.49 -7.69 2.29
CA VAL A 22 -4.51 -7.68 3.39
C VAL A 22 -4.95 -6.74 4.52
N VAL A 23 -5.33 -5.51 4.18
CA VAL A 23 -5.80 -4.51 5.16
C VAL A 23 -7.07 -4.99 5.86
N ARG A 24 -8.03 -5.54 5.11
CA ARG A 24 -9.30 -6.04 5.64
C ARG A 24 -9.11 -7.24 6.56
N ALA A 25 -8.21 -8.17 6.21
CA ALA A 25 -7.88 -9.34 7.00
C ALA A 25 -6.98 -9.02 8.21
N ARG A 26 -6.48 -7.77 8.32
CA ARG A 26 -5.45 -7.36 9.28
C ARG A 26 -4.23 -8.28 9.23
N ASP A 27 -3.85 -8.71 8.03
CA ASP A 27 -2.68 -9.56 7.84
C ASP A 27 -1.40 -8.72 7.91
N ILE A 28 -0.98 -8.43 9.14
CA ILE A 28 0.11 -7.50 9.44
C ILE A 28 1.44 -7.93 8.81
N LYS A 29 1.63 -9.23 8.58
CA LYS A 29 2.85 -9.77 7.95
C LYS A 29 3.01 -9.26 6.51
N HIS A 30 1.90 -8.97 5.83
CA HIS A 30 1.89 -8.50 4.44
C HIS A 30 1.72 -6.98 4.32
N PHE A 31 1.72 -6.23 5.42
CA PHE A 31 1.57 -4.76 5.39
C PHE A 31 2.74 -4.06 4.69
N GLU A 32 3.93 -4.65 4.66
CA GLU A 32 5.08 -4.10 3.92
C GLU A 32 4.77 -3.94 2.44
N ARG A 33 4.17 -4.97 1.82
CA ARG A 33 3.77 -4.93 0.41
C ARG A 33 2.69 -3.90 0.12
N VAL A 34 1.78 -3.67 1.08
CA VAL A 34 0.77 -2.61 1.00
C VAL A 34 1.41 -1.23 1.05
N LEU A 35 2.39 -1.04 1.94
CA LEU A 35 3.13 0.23 2.06
C LEU A 35 3.92 0.54 0.78
N GLU A 36 4.61 -0.45 0.22
CA GLU A 36 5.33 -0.31 -1.06
C GLU A 36 4.39 0.09 -2.20
N PHE A 37 3.23 -0.58 -2.31
CA PHE A 37 2.23 -0.25 -3.32
C PHE A 37 1.73 1.20 -3.19
N LEU A 38 1.39 1.64 -1.97
CA LEU A 38 0.92 3.01 -1.74
C LEU A 38 2.00 4.06 -2.02
N ASP A 39 3.26 3.75 -1.78
CA ASP A 39 4.38 4.62 -2.11
C ASP A 39 4.53 4.78 -3.63
N VAL A 40 4.58 3.65 -4.36
CA VAL A 40 4.64 3.64 -5.83
C VAL A 40 3.48 4.43 -6.45
N ILE A 41 2.25 4.23 -5.98
CA ILE A 41 1.08 4.95 -6.50
C ILE A 41 1.19 6.46 -6.22
N HIS A 42 1.71 6.87 -5.05
CA HIS A 42 1.85 8.29 -4.75
C HIS A 42 2.99 8.95 -5.54
N THR A 43 4.09 8.23 -5.81
CA THR A 43 5.16 8.70 -6.69
C THR A 43 4.67 8.88 -8.12
N LEU A 44 3.89 7.93 -8.64
CA LEU A 44 3.38 7.98 -10.02
C LEU A 44 2.21 8.95 -10.19
N LEU A 45 1.33 9.05 -9.20
CA LEU A 45 0.09 9.83 -9.23
C LEU A 45 -0.06 10.66 -7.95
N PRO A 46 0.80 11.68 -7.74
CA PRO A 46 0.81 12.47 -6.51
C PRO A 46 -0.47 13.26 -6.27
N HIS A 47 -1.28 13.48 -7.31
CA HIS A 47 -2.56 14.20 -7.24
C HIS A 47 -3.78 13.30 -7.00
N LEU A 48 -3.62 11.97 -6.99
CA LEU A 48 -4.74 11.04 -6.76
C LEU A 48 -5.36 11.22 -5.36
N VAL A 49 -4.51 11.51 -4.38
CA VAL A 49 -4.90 11.87 -3.01
C VAL A 49 -4.00 13.00 -2.52
N THR A 50 -4.50 13.85 -1.64
CA THR A 50 -3.65 14.88 -1.03
C THR A 50 -2.54 14.23 -0.21
N SER A 51 -1.34 14.81 -0.22
CA SER A 51 -0.18 14.27 0.53
C SER A 51 -0.49 14.06 2.01
N ILE A 52 -1.32 14.91 2.62
CA ILE A 52 -1.78 14.74 4.01
C ILE A 52 -2.58 13.45 4.19
N LYS A 53 -3.47 13.10 3.25
CA LYS A 53 -4.25 11.85 3.31
C LYS A 53 -3.36 10.63 3.14
N HIS A 54 -2.42 10.68 2.19
CA HIS A 54 -1.41 9.62 2.00
C HIS A 54 -0.60 9.40 3.28
N MET A 55 -0.07 10.47 3.86
CA MET A 55 0.72 10.42 5.10
C MET A 55 -0.06 9.78 6.26
N LYS A 56 -1.35 10.13 6.42
CA LYS A 56 -2.20 9.56 7.48
C LYS A 56 -2.38 8.04 7.32
N ILE A 57 -2.56 7.56 6.09
CA ILE A 57 -2.70 6.13 5.81
C ILE A 57 -1.37 5.40 6.08
N ILE A 58 -0.25 5.92 5.53
CA ILE A 58 1.08 5.33 5.74
C ILE A 58 1.43 5.28 7.22
N PHE A 59 1.22 6.37 7.96
CA PHE A 59 1.47 6.43 9.39
C PHE A 59 0.64 5.39 10.15
N GLY A 60 -0.67 5.34 9.92
CA GLY A 60 -1.55 4.37 10.57
C GLY A 60 -1.12 2.92 10.34
N LEU A 61 -0.80 2.56 9.09
CA LEU A 61 -0.34 1.21 8.75
C LEU A 61 1.02 0.88 9.37
N LYS A 62 1.98 1.81 9.36
CA LYS A 62 3.29 1.64 10.01
C LYS A 62 3.15 1.46 11.52
N THR A 63 2.32 2.28 12.18
CA THR A 63 2.07 2.18 13.62
C THR A 63 1.44 0.83 13.98
N LEU A 64 0.44 0.36 13.21
CA LEU A 64 -0.17 -0.95 13.43
C LEU A 64 0.85 -2.09 13.28
N ARG A 65 1.69 -2.03 12.24
CA ARG A 65 2.78 -3.01 12.03
C ARG A 65 3.76 -3.02 13.20
N SER A 66 4.23 -1.84 13.62
CA SER A 66 5.18 -1.73 14.73
C SER A 66 4.58 -2.19 16.06
N ALA A 67 3.32 -1.85 16.33
CA ALA A 67 2.61 -2.31 17.53
C ALA A 67 2.48 -3.84 17.56
N TYR A 68 2.12 -4.46 16.44
CA TYR A 68 2.04 -5.92 16.32
C TYR A 68 3.41 -6.59 16.58
N LEU A 69 4.47 -6.07 15.98
CA LEU A 69 5.83 -6.58 16.16
C LEU A 69 6.35 -6.42 17.59
N MET A 70 5.84 -5.46 18.35
CA MET A 70 6.21 -5.27 19.76
C MET A 70 5.43 -6.20 20.70
N THR A 71 4.26 -6.69 20.27
CA THR A 71 3.41 -7.62 21.04
C THR A 71 3.59 -9.10 20.67
N ALA A 72 4.24 -9.39 19.54
CA ALA A 72 4.50 -10.74 19.03
C ALA A 72 5.90 -11.22 19.42
#